data_AF-A0A0N8GK90-F1
#
_entry.id   AF-A0A0N8GK90-F1
#
_cell.length_a   1.000
_cell.length_b   1.000
_cell.length_c   1.000
_cell.angle_alpha   90.00
_cell.angle_beta   90.00
_cell.angle_gamma   90.00
#
_symmetry.space_group_name_H-M   'P 1'
#
loop_
_entity.id
_entity.type
_entity.pdbx_description
1 polymer ?
#
loop_
_entity_poly.entity_id
_entity_poly.type
_entity_poly.pdbx_seq_one_letter_code
_entity_poly.pdbx_strand_id
1 'polypeptide(L)'
;MKRLSLAVLAVPSVLFAGSAPAFAQVGPIEVAGETVNQLIVYGDDPCPASSGNEIVVCARKAESERYRIPEALRQSESPANEAWANRVEAYETVGAFGTMSCSPSGYGGWTGCTSQLIDAAYKEKHGSSDIRFSQLIEEERAKRLETIDADAAAEQARVEQIEKEYEARLKAERDAPLPGEEPAAATPQGGQ
;
A
#
# COMPACT_ATOMS: atom_id res chain seq x y z
N MET A 1 -0.88 77.36 24.56
CA MET A 1 -0.71 77.66 23.12
C MET A 1 0.31 76.69 22.53
N LYS A 2 0.06 76.27 21.29
CA LYS A 2 0.79 75.29 20.44
C LYS A 2 0.51 73.81 20.69
N ARG A 3 -0.22 73.30 19.70
CA ARG A 3 -0.61 71.93 19.38
C ARG A 3 0.45 71.27 18.49
N LEU A 4 0.16 69.99 18.20
CA LEU A 4 0.66 69.07 17.16
C LEU A 4 1.79 68.15 17.59
N SER A 5 1.85 66.88 17.21
CA SER A 5 0.95 65.88 16.60
C SER A 5 1.87 64.72 16.24
N LEU A 6 1.55 63.46 16.58
CA LEU A 6 1.48 62.34 15.62
C LEU A 6 1.09 61.05 16.33
N ALA A 7 0.07 60.39 15.77
CA ALA A 7 -0.52 59.16 16.23
C ALA A 7 0.41 57.96 15.99
N VAL A 8 0.58 57.12 17.01
CA VAL A 8 1.13 55.77 16.88
C VAL A 8 -0.04 54.83 16.62
N LEU A 9 -0.05 54.27 15.41
CA LEU A 9 -1.02 53.30 14.92
C LEU A 9 -0.22 52.03 14.62
N ALA A 10 -0.38 50.98 15.42
CA ALA A 10 0.06 49.63 15.07
C ALA A 10 -0.72 48.61 15.91
N VAL A 11 -1.85 48.18 15.36
CA VAL A 11 -2.65 47.02 15.81
C VAL A 11 -1.86 45.75 15.53
N PRO A 12 -1.83 44.77 16.45
CA PRO A 12 -0.91 43.64 16.41
C PRO A 12 -1.24 42.63 15.31
N SER A 13 -0.16 42.07 14.76
CA SER A 13 -0.09 40.99 13.80
C SER A 13 -1.02 39.82 14.13
N VAL A 14 -1.96 39.54 13.24
CA VAL A 14 -2.75 38.31 13.26
C VAL A 14 -1.84 37.15 12.90
N LEU A 15 -1.61 36.29 13.90
CA LEU A 15 -1.00 34.97 13.75
C LEU A 15 -1.79 34.15 12.73
N PHE A 16 -1.21 33.92 11.56
CA PHE A 16 -1.68 32.92 10.60
C PHE A 16 -1.22 31.54 11.09
N ALA A 17 -1.91 31.02 12.10
CA ALA A 17 -1.81 29.63 12.50
C ALA A 17 -2.84 28.82 11.71
N GLY A 18 -2.38 27.80 10.98
CA GLY A 18 -3.22 26.73 10.48
C GLY A 18 -3.27 26.60 8.95
N SER A 19 -2.29 25.88 8.39
CA SER A 19 -2.49 24.80 7.39
C SER A 19 -1.13 24.47 6.74
N ALA A 20 -0.28 23.75 7.48
CA ALA A 20 0.79 23.01 6.85
C ALA A 20 0.25 21.61 6.50
N PRO A 21 0.13 21.23 5.20
CA PRO A 21 -0.01 19.83 4.86
C PRO A 21 1.35 19.18 5.09
N ALA A 22 1.49 18.47 6.20
CA ALA A 22 2.69 17.72 6.56
C ALA A 22 2.71 16.33 5.88
N PHE A 23 2.57 16.30 4.55
CA PHE A 23 2.75 15.08 3.74
C PHE A 23 4.14 15.11 3.08
N ALA A 24 5.21 15.02 3.88
CA ALA A 24 6.57 14.90 3.35
C ALA A 24 7.56 14.20 4.32
N GLN A 25 7.07 13.38 5.24
CA GLN A 25 7.96 12.51 6.02
C GLN A 25 8.13 11.20 5.27
N VAL A 26 9.34 10.94 4.78
CA VAL A 26 9.80 9.57 4.45
C VAL A 26 10.05 8.89 5.79
N GLY A 27 8.96 8.42 6.41
CA GLY A 27 8.92 7.67 7.65
C GLY A 27 7.91 6.54 7.52
N PRO A 28 7.87 5.59 8.47
CA PRO A 28 6.93 4.48 8.43
C PRO A 28 5.51 5.02 8.25
N ILE A 29 4.86 4.60 7.16
CA ILE A 29 3.50 4.99 6.87
C ILE A 29 2.62 4.15 7.80
N GLU A 30 2.01 4.78 8.79
CA GLU A 30 1.09 4.12 9.69
C GLU A 30 -0.27 4.02 9.00
N VAL A 31 -0.54 2.88 8.37
CA VAL A 31 -1.81 2.59 7.72
C VAL A 31 -2.47 1.47 8.51
N ALA A 32 -3.59 1.80 9.16
CA ALA A 32 -4.38 0.87 9.99
C ALA A 32 -3.63 0.31 11.23
N GLY A 33 -2.76 1.10 11.87
CA GLY A 33 -2.08 0.73 13.13
C GLY A 33 -0.87 -0.18 12.97
N GLU A 34 -0.44 -0.42 11.72
CA GLU A 34 0.78 -1.16 11.38
C GLU A 34 1.79 -0.20 10.74
N THR A 35 3.05 -0.29 11.17
CA THR A 35 4.14 0.51 10.61
C THR A 35 4.75 -0.24 9.43
N VAL A 36 4.67 0.31 8.22
CA VAL A 36 5.27 -0.31 7.03
C VAL A 36 6.67 0.27 6.78
N ASN A 37 7.68 -0.60 6.76
CA ASN A 37 9.06 -0.25 6.42
C ASN A 37 9.41 -0.82 5.04
N GLN A 38 9.78 0.06 4.12
CA GLN A 38 10.02 -0.27 2.71
C GLN A 38 11.53 -0.22 2.45
N LEU A 39 12.13 -1.36 2.12
CA LEU A 39 13.56 -1.46 1.84
C LEU A 39 13.80 -2.04 0.45
N ILE A 40 14.86 -1.56 -0.21
CA ILE A 40 15.34 -2.12 -1.46
C ILE A 40 16.60 -2.93 -1.15
N VAL A 41 16.55 -4.22 -1.48
CA VAL A 41 17.60 -5.21 -1.20
C VAL A 41 18.26 -5.59 -2.53
N TYR A 42 19.59 -5.72 -2.55
CA TYR A 42 20.35 -6.02 -3.77
C TYR A 42 20.86 -7.47 -3.76
N GLY A 43 20.82 -8.12 -4.92
CA GLY A 43 21.33 -9.48 -5.08
C GLY A 43 20.66 -10.46 -4.13
N ASP A 44 21.46 -11.16 -3.32
CA ASP A 44 21.03 -12.15 -2.32
C ASP A 44 21.14 -11.63 -0.87
N ASP A 45 21.23 -10.31 -0.68
CA ASP A 45 21.24 -9.73 0.66
C ASP A 45 19.99 -10.18 1.46
N PRO A 46 20.14 -10.43 2.78
CA PRO A 46 19.00 -10.83 3.60
C PRO A 46 18.05 -9.65 3.81
N CYS A 47 16.75 -9.90 3.60
CA CYS A 47 15.70 -9.00 4.06
C CYS A 47 15.62 -9.09 5.60
N PRO A 48 15.70 -7.98 6.35
CA PRO A 48 15.57 -8.01 7.80
C PRO A 48 14.19 -8.54 8.20
N ALA A 49 14.14 -9.34 9.26
CA ALA A 49 12.89 -9.90 9.75
C ALA A 49 11.97 -8.81 10.32
N SER A 50 10.68 -8.89 10.02
CA SER A 50 9.65 -8.05 10.62
C SER A 50 9.55 -8.28 12.12
N SER A 51 9.73 -7.24 12.94
CA SER A 51 9.55 -7.32 14.40
C SER A 51 8.19 -6.75 14.83
N GLY A 52 7.40 -7.54 15.57
CA GLY A 52 6.18 -7.08 16.22
C GLY A 52 5.08 -6.61 15.24
N ASN A 53 4.78 -5.30 15.27
CA ASN A 53 3.74 -4.65 14.46
C ASN A 53 4.30 -3.94 13.21
N GLU A 54 5.56 -4.20 12.86
CA GLU A 54 6.21 -3.64 11.68
C GLU A 54 6.16 -4.63 10.51
N ILE A 55 5.64 -4.20 9.36
CA ILE A 55 5.67 -4.96 8.11
C ILE A 55 6.88 -4.48 7.31
N VAL A 56 7.89 -5.34 7.20
CA VAL A 56 9.11 -5.08 6.43
C VAL A 56 8.91 -5.60 5.01
N VAL A 57 8.90 -4.70 4.04
CA VAL A 57 8.68 -5.01 2.63
C VAL A 57 9.97 -4.80 1.86
N CYS A 58 10.54 -5.91 1.39
CA CYS A 58 11.80 -5.92 0.66
C CYS A 58 11.56 -6.07 -0.84
N ALA A 59 11.92 -5.04 -1.60
CA ALA A 59 11.95 -5.14 -3.05
C ALA A 59 13.36 -5.52 -3.51
N ARG A 60 13.49 -6.61 -4.27
CA ARG A 60 14.79 -7.14 -4.71
C ARG A 60 15.21 -6.54 -6.05
N LYS A 61 16.42 -5.98 -6.13
CA LYS A 61 17.10 -5.56 -7.36
C LYS A 61 18.35 -6.42 -7.61
N ALA A 62 18.82 -6.48 -8.85
CA ALA A 62 20.04 -7.20 -9.19
C ALA A 62 21.28 -6.56 -8.53
N GLU A 63 22.30 -7.36 -8.22
CA GLU A 63 23.53 -6.87 -7.58
C GLU A 63 24.26 -5.80 -8.42
N SER A 64 24.18 -5.92 -9.75
CA SER A 64 24.75 -4.93 -10.68
C SER A 64 24.13 -3.53 -10.56
N GLU A 65 22.98 -3.40 -9.91
CA GLU A 65 22.26 -2.13 -9.73
C GLU A 65 22.71 -1.36 -8.49
N ARG A 66 23.50 -1.96 -7.59
CA ARG A 66 23.89 -1.33 -6.31
C ARG A 66 24.67 -0.02 -6.47
N TYR A 67 25.55 0.07 -7.48
CA TYR A 67 26.40 1.23 -7.73
C TYR A 67 26.08 1.94 -9.04
N ARG A 68 25.03 1.53 -9.74
CA ARG A 68 24.62 2.07 -11.03
C ARG A 68 23.52 3.13 -10.84
N ILE A 69 23.44 4.09 -11.76
CA ILE A 69 22.31 5.02 -11.84
C ILE A 69 21.02 4.20 -12.06
N PRO A 70 19.96 4.38 -11.24
CA PRO A 70 18.70 3.67 -11.37
C PRO A 70 18.15 3.71 -12.79
N GLU A 71 17.52 2.63 -13.27
CA GLU A 71 17.08 2.49 -14.66
C GLU A 71 16.21 3.66 -15.13
N ALA A 72 15.24 4.06 -14.31
CA ALA A 72 14.38 5.21 -14.56
C ALA A 72 15.14 6.53 -14.81
N LEU A 73 16.33 6.69 -14.23
CA LEU A 73 17.17 7.89 -14.35
C LEU A 73 18.27 7.77 -15.40
N ARG A 74 18.39 6.62 -16.08
CA ARG A 74 19.35 6.44 -17.18
C ARG A 74 18.90 7.14 -18.46
N GLN A 75 17.60 7.36 -18.61
CA GLN A 75 17.05 8.09 -19.75
C GLN A 75 17.39 9.57 -19.59
N SER A 76 18.08 10.14 -20.58
CA SER A 76 18.41 11.57 -20.60
C SER A 76 17.58 12.25 -21.68
N GLU A 77 16.79 13.25 -21.28
CA GLU A 77 16.01 14.10 -22.18
C GLU A 77 16.86 15.19 -22.85
N SER A 78 18.19 15.00 -22.91
CA SER A 78 19.07 15.92 -23.64
C SER A 78 18.76 15.86 -25.14
N PRO A 79 18.59 17.00 -25.83
CA PRO A 79 18.41 17.04 -27.29
C PRO A 79 19.57 16.41 -28.07
N ALA A 80 20.74 16.24 -27.44
CA ALA A 80 21.87 15.55 -28.04
C ALA A 80 21.63 14.05 -28.27
N ASN A 81 20.69 13.44 -27.54
CA ASN A 81 20.35 12.01 -27.65
C ASN A 81 19.28 11.73 -28.72
N GLU A 82 18.72 12.77 -29.35
CA GLU A 82 17.69 12.59 -30.38
C GLU A 82 18.31 12.19 -31.73
N ALA A 83 17.72 11.17 -32.34
CA ALA A 83 18.06 10.73 -33.68
C ALA A 83 17.96 11.90 -34.67
N TRP A 84 18.91 11.99 -35.61
CA TRP A 84 18.93 13.07 -36.60
C TRP A 84 17.64 13.15 -37.42
N ALA A 85 17.03 12.00 -37.74
CA ALA A 85 15.76 11.94 -38.47
C ALA A 85 14.64 12.68 -37.74
N ASN A 86 14.48 12.47 -36.44
CA ASN A 86 13.47 13.16 -35.62
C ASN A 86 13.67 14.67 -35.61
N ARG A 87 14.93 15.12 -35.61
CA ARG A 87 15.27 16.55 -35.67
C ARG A 87 14.91 17.17 -37.02
N VAL A 88 15.07 16.43 -38.11
CA VAL A 88 14.67 16.89 -39.45
C VAL A 88 13.14 16.94 -39.57
N GLU A 89 12.43 15.94 -39.06
CA GLU A 89 10.97 15.93 -39.03
C GLU A 89 10.40 17.11 -38.23
N ALA A 90 11.04 17.46 -37.11
CA ALA A 90 10.67 18.64 -36.33
C ALA A 90 10.72 19.94 -37.16
N TYR A 91 11.60 20.05 -38.17
CA TYR A 91 11.63 21.21 -39.06
C TYR A 91 10.37 21.35 -39.93
N GLU A 92 9.66 20.27 -40.23
CA GLU A 92 8.39 20.33 -40.98
C GLU A 92 7.28 21.03 -40.19
N THR A 93 7.40 21.01 -38.86
CA THR A 93 6.43 21.65 -37.95
C THR A 93 6.75 23.12 -37.65
N VAL A 94 7.91 23.62 -38.10
CA VAL A 94 8.28 25.04 -37.93
C VAL A 94 7.31 25.92 -38.73
N GLY A 95 6.53 26.73 -38.03
CA GLY A 95 5.46 27.56 -38.62
C GLY A 95 4.05 27.03 -38.35
N ALA A 96 3.91 25.84 -37.75
CA ALA A 96 2.63 25.34 -37.26
C ALA A 96 2.25 26.11 -35.97
N PHE A 97 1.40 27.13 -36.11
CA PHE A 97 0.98 28.03 -35.03
C PHE A 97 -0.55 27.95 -34.76
N GLY A 98 -1.15 26.79 -35.01
CA GLY A 98 -2.60 26.58 -34.91
C GLY A 98 -3.03 25.74 -33.71
N THR A 99 -4.29 25.29 -33.75
CA THR A 99 -4.81 24.28 -32.82
C THR A 99 -3.96 23.01 -32.91
N MET A 100 -3.73 22.31 -31.79
CA MET A 100 -2.82 21.15 -31.66
C MET A 100 -1.31 21.42 -31.85
N SER A 101 -0.87 22.67 -32.03
CA SER A 101 0.57 23.01 -32.01
C SER A 101 1.02 23.45 -30.62
N CYS A 102 2.16 23.04 -30.08
CA CYS A 102 2.65 23.58 -28.80
C CYS A 102 3.47 24.87 -29.00
N SER A 103 2.81 25.89 -29.55
CA SER A 103 3.43 27.18 -29.89
C SER A 103 2.91 28.32 -28.98
N PRO A 104 3.79 29.28 -28.58
CA PRO A 104 3.35 30.49 -27.87
C PRO A 104 2.67 31.51 -28.80
N SER A 105 2.82 31.38 -30.12
CA SER A 105 2.17 32.22 -31.13
C SER A 105 1.01 31.50 -31.80
N GLY A 106 -0.10 32.21 -32.00
CA GLY A 106 -1.28 31.75 -32.75
C GLY A 106 -2.43 31.20 -31.89
N TYR A 107 -3.64 31.13 -32.49
CA TYR A 107 -4.86 30.76 -31.77
C TYR A 107 -4.97 29.24 -31.62
N GLY A 108 -5.20 28.78 -30.39
CA GLY A 108 -5.40 27.37 -30.09
C GLY A 108 -4.11 26.56 -29.83
N GLY A 109 -2.92 27.16 -29.83
CA GLY A 109 -1.67 26.44 -29.54
C GLY A 109 -1.59 25.85 -28.12
N TRP A 110 -2.29 26.46 -27.17
CA TRP A 110 -2.38 25.91 -25.81
C TRP A 110 -2.93 24.47 -25.76
N THR A 111 -3.77 24.06 -26.73
CA THR A 111 -4.34 22.70 -26.79
C THR A 111 -3.29 21.62 -27.07
N GLY A 112 -2.28 21.92 -27.89
CA GLY A 112 -1.17 21.03 -28.16
C GLY A 112 -0.23 20.91 -26.95
N CYS A 113 0.11 22.03 -26.30
CA CYS A 113 0.92 21.99 -25.09
C CYS A 113 0.20 21.26 -23.95
N THR A 114 -1.10 21.48 -23.75
CA THR A 114 -1.87 20.74 -22.73
C THR A 114 -1.76 19.23 -22.93
N SER A 115 -1.88 18.76 -24.18
CA SER A 115 -1.74 17.33 -24.49
C SER A 115 -0.34 16.81 -24.15
N GLN A 116 0.72 17.56 -24.52
CA GLN A 116 2.10 17.21 -24.17
C GLN A 116 2.34 17.18 -22.66
N LEU A 117 1.80 18.14 -21.90
CA LEU A 117 1.91 18.15 -20.44
C LEU A 117 1.18 16.96 -19.81
N ILE A 118 0.01 16.58 -20.34
CA ILE A 118 -0.73 15.39 -19.89
C ILE A 118 0.11 14.14 -20.14
N ASP A 119 0.65 13.98 -21.35
CA ASP A 119 1.48 12.82 -21.70
C ASP A 119 2.73 12.74 -20.83
N ALA A 120 3.40 13.87 -20.56
CA ALA A 120 4.53 13.95 -19.66
C ALA A 120 4.17 13.54 -18.22
N ALA A 121 3.02 13.99 -17.71
CA ALA A 121 2.53 13.62 -16.37
C ALA A 121 2.24 12.12 -16.26
N TYR A 122 1.62 11.52 -17.28
CA TYR A 122 1.42 10.06 -17.31
C TYR A 122 2.74 9.30 -17.42
N LYS A 123 3.68 9.77 -18.25
CA LYS A 123 5.03 9.18 -18.38
C LYS A 123 5.77 9.18 -17.04
N GLU A 124 5.72 10.28 -16.29
CA GLU A 124 6.30 10.38 -14.95
C GLU A 124 5.61 9.44 -13.94
N LYS A 125 4.27 9.33 -14.01
CA LYS A 125 3.52 8.38 -13.19
C LYS A 125 3.90 6.92 -13.48
N HIS A 126 4.18 6.59 -14.74
CA HIS A 126 4.65 5.25 -15.12
C HIS A 126 6.10 5.00 -14.68
N GLY A 127 7.01 5.94 -14.96
CA GLY A 127 8.44 5.82 -14.65
C GLY A 127 8.78 5.88 -13.15
N SER A 128 7.92 6.47 -12.32
CA SER A 128 8.10 6.50 -10.85
C SER A 128 7.80 5.15 -10.17
N SER A 129 7.24 4.17 -10.87
CA SER A 129 6.73 2.92 -10.28
C SER A 129 7.61 1.67 -10.54
N ASP A 130 8.92 1.85 -10.71
CA ASP A 130 9.89 0.75 -10.90
C ASP A 130 9.79 -0.33 -9.80
N ILE A 131 9.27 0.02 -8.62
CA ILE A 131 8.97 -0.92 -7.54
C ILE A 131 7.52 -0.71 -7.10
N ARG A 132 6.67 -1.72 -7.29
CA ARG A 132 5.25 -1.68 -6.92
C ARG A 132 5.06 -2.03 -5.43
N PHE A 133 5.54 -1.15 -4.55
CA PHE A 133 5.49 -1.36 -3.10
C PHE A 133 4.08 -1.66 -2.59
N SER A 134 3.03 -1.08 -3.16
CA SER A 134 1.65 -1.39 -2.77
C SER A 134 1.30 -2.88 -2.91
N GLN A 135 1.73 -3.52 -4.00
CA GLN A 135 1.49 -4.95 -4.23
C GLN A 135 2.30 -5.81 -3.28
N LEU A 136 3.58 -5.45 -3.08
CA LEU A 136 4.43 -6.15 -2.13
C LEU A 136 3.90 -6.04 -0.69
N ILE A 137 3.32 -4.89 -0.32
CA ILE A 137 2.65 -4.70 0.98
C ILE A 137 1.42 -5.62 1.10
N GLU A 138 0.61 -5.72 0.05
CA GLU A 138 -0.56 -6.61 0.02
C GLU A 138 -0.17 -8.09 0.12
N GLU A 139 0.89 -8.50 -0.57
CA GLU A 139 1.44 -9.85 -0.50
C GLU A 139 1.95 -10.19 0.92
N GLU A 140 2.72 -9.29 1.55
CA GLU A 140 3.19 -9.51 2.92
C GLU A 140 2.04 -9.52 3.95
N ARG A 141 1.01 -8.67 3.76
CA ARG A 141 -0.22 -8.74 4.56
C ARG A 141 -0.91 -10.08 4.40
N ALA A 142 -1.02 -10.60 3.18
CA ALA A 142 -1.64 -11.89 2.91
C ALA A 142 -0.88 -13.05 3.59
N LYS A 143 0.45 -13.05 3.55
CA LYS A 143 1.28 -14.06 4.26
C LYS A 143 1.06 -14.02 5.78
N ARG A 144 0.97 -12.82 6.36
CA ARG A 144 0.67 -12.67 7.80
C ARG A 144 -0.74 -13.18 8.12
N LEU A 145 -1.73 -12.87 7.28
CA LEU A 145 -3.10 -13.37 7.43
C LEU A 145 -3.17 -14.90 7.31
N GLU A 146 -2.42 -15.52 6.39
CA GLU A 146 -2.36 -16.98 6.25
C GLU A 146 -1.91 -17.69 7.54
N THR A 147 -0.95 -17.11 8.26
CA THR A 147 -0.50 -17.66 9.55
C THR A 147 -1.60 -17.56 10.60
N ILE A 148 -2.30 -16.43 10.66
CA ILE A 148 -3.43 -16.22 11.59
C ILE A 148 -4.58 -17.18 11.28
N ASP A 149 -4.89 -17.37 10.00
CA ASP A 149 -5.95 -18.28 9.55
C ASP A 149 -5.62 -19.74 9.90
N ALA A 150 -4.36 -20.14 9.78
CA ALA A 150 -3.90 -21.48 10.19
C ALA A 150 -4.03 -21.70 11.70
N ASP A 151 -3.61 -20.73 12.51
CA ASP A 151 -3.74 -20.78 13.98
C ASP A 151 -5.21 -20.80 14.41
N ALA A 152 -6.05 -19.97 13.79
CA ALA A 152 -7.48 -19.93 14.04
C ALA A 152 -8.16 -21.25 13.67
N ALA A 153 -7.79 -21.88 12.55
CA ALA A 153 -8.29 -23.19 12.15
C ALA A 153 -7.89 -24.29 13.14
N ALA A 154 -6.66 -24.26 13.66
CA ALA A 154 -6.19 -25.21 14.66
C ALA A 154 -6.97 -25.07 15.99
N GLU A 155 -7.21 -23.84 16.44
CA GLU A 155 -8.00 -23.59 17.65
C GLU A 155 -9.47 -23.97 17.46
N GLN A 156 -10.06 -23.64 16.31
CA GLN A 156 -11.42 -24.02 15.99
C GLN A 156 -11.58 -25.55 16.00
N ALA A 157 -10.66 -26.28 15.39
CA ALA A 157 -10.65 -27.74 15.42
C ALA A 157 -10.53 -28.29 16.85
N ARG A 158 -9.74 -27.65 17.72
CA ARG A 158 -9.60 -28.04 19.13
C ARG A 158 -10.91 -27.82 19.90
N VAL A 159 -11.58 -26.68 19.70
CA VAL A 159 -12.86 -26.37 20.33
C VAL A 159 -13.92 -27.38 19.92
N GLU A 160 -14.00 -27.73 18.64
CA GLU A 160 -14.97 -28.71 18.14
C GLU A 160 -14.78 -30.11 18.73
N GLN A 161 -13.54 -30.54 19.01
CA GLN A 161 -13.30 -31.82 19.70
C GLN A 161 -13.80 -31.76 21.15
N ILE A 162 -13.53 -30.67 21.85
CA ILE A 162 -13.97 -30.46 23.23
C ILE A 162 -15.51 -30.43 23.30
N GLU A 163 -16.17 -29.77 22.35
CA GLU A 163 -17.63 -29.73 22.26
C GLU A 163 -18.21 -31.14 22.00
N LYS A 164 -17.62 -31.92 21.10
CA LYS A 164 -18.04 -33.32 20.86
C LYS A 164 -17.89 -34.20 22.10
N GLU A 165 -16.78 -34.05 22.83
CA GLU A 165 -16.55 -34.76 24.10
C GLU A 165 -17.58 -34.35 25.16
N TYR A 166 -17.88 -33.06 25.25
CA TYR A 166 -18.88 -32.52 26.16
C TYR A 166 -20.29 -33.03 25.85
N GLU A 167 -20.69 -33.01 24.58
CA GLU A 167 -21.96 -33.56 24.11
C GLU A 167 -22.07 -35.07 24.35
N ALA A 168 -20.98 -35.83 24.12
CA ALA A 168 -20.94 -37.25 24.40
C ALA A 168 -21.12 -37.54 25.89
N ARG A 169 -20.49 -36.76 26.78
CA ARG A 169 -20.69 -36.85 28.23
C ARG A 169 -22.14 -36.55 28.61
N LEU A 170 -22.72 -35.45 28.10
CA LEU A 170 -24.11 -35.10 28.36
C LEU A 170 -25.09 -36.18 27.87
N LYS A 171 -24.83 -36.77 26.70
CA LYS A 171 -25.66 -37.85 26.16
C LYS A 171 -25.57 -39.10 27.03
N ALA A 172 -24.38 -39.47 27.49
CA ALA A 172 -24.17 -40.59 28.40
C ALA A 172 -24.89 -40.37 29.75
N GLU A 173 -24.85 -39.15 30.29
CA GLU A 173 -25.60 -38.78 31.50
C GLU A 173 -27.11 -38.84 31.28
N ARG A 174 -27.61 -38.38 30.13
CA ARG A 174 -29.05 -38.41 29.80
C ARG A 174 -29.58 -39.83 29.59
N ASP A 175 -28.77 -40.69 28.98
CA ASP A 175 -29.14 -42.08 28.69
C ASP A 175 -28.86 -43.01 29.90
N ALA A 176 -28.24 -42.51 30.99
CA ALA A 176 -28.04 -43.25 32.23
C ALA A 176 -29.36 -43.43 33.00
N PRO A 177 -29.61 -44.61 33.59
CA PRO A 177 -30.84 -44.88 34.33
C PRO A 177 -30.94 -43.98 35.58
N LEU A 178 -32.15 -43.44 35.84
CA LEU A 178 -32.43 -42.67 37.03
C LEU A 178 -32.29 -43.56 38.28
N PRO A 179 -31.85 -43.00 39.43
CA PRO A 179 -31.70 -43.78 40.64
C PRO A 179 -33.06 -44.31 41.11
N GLY A 180 -33.31 -45.61 40.89
CA GLY A 180 -34.55 -46.31 41.24
C GLY A 180 -35.11 -47.25 40.16
N GLU A 181 -34.61 -47.22 38.92
CA GLU A 181 -35.07 -48.13 37.85
C GLU A 181 -34.14 -49.34 37.71
N GLU A 182 -34.58 -50.50 38.19
CA GLU A 182 -33.88 -51.78 37.96
C GLU A 182 -34.00 -52.16 36.47
N PRO A 183 -32.91 -52.59 35.80
CA PRO A 183 -33.01 -53.07 34.43
C PRO A 183 -33.86 -54.34 34.41
N ALA A 184 -34.97 -54.32 33.67
CA ALA A 184 -35.83 -55.48 33.48
C ALA A 184 -34.99 -56.67 33.02
N ALA A 185 -34.84 -57.65 33.92
CA ALA A 185 -34.14 -58.89 33.65
C ALA A 185 -34.79 -59.57 32.44
N ALA A 186 -33.98 -59.88 31.44
CA ALA A 186 -34.38 -60.73 30.33
C ALA A 186 -34.91 -62.05 30.91
N THR A 187 -36.21 -62.28 30.80
CA THR A 187 -36.86 -63.49 31.30
C THR A 187 -36.36 -64.69 30.50
N PRO A 188 -35.71 -65.70 31.12
CA PRO A 188 -35.52 -66.97 30.45
C PRO A 188 -36.89 -67.66 30.41
N GLN A 189 -37.47 -67.80 29.22
CA GLN A 189 -38.66 -68.64 29.05
C GLN A 189 -38.26 -70.09 29.29
N GLY A 190 -38.62 -70.61 30.47
CA GLY A 190 -38.59 -72.03 30.78
C GLY A 190 -39.91 -72.71 30.42
N GLY A 191 -39.82 -73.79 29.64
CA GLY A 191 -40.56 -75.03 29.84
C GLY A 191 -41.91 -75.22 29.14
N GLN A 192 -41.91 -75.96 28.02
CA GLN A 192 -42.53 -77.29 27.85
C GLN A 192 -42.31 -77.82 26.43
#